data_AF-V4V279-F1
#
_entry.id   AF-V4V279-F1
#
_cell.length_a   1.000
_cell.length_b   1.000
_cell.length_c   1.000
_cell.angle_alpha   90.00
_cell.angle_beta   90.00
_cell.angle_gamma   90.00
#
_symmetry.space_group_name_H-M   'P 1'
#
loop_
_entity.id
_entity.type
_entity.pdbx_description
1 polymer ?
#
loop_
_entity_poly.entity_id
_entity_poly.type
_entity_poly.pdbx_seq_one_letter_code
_entity_poly.pdbx_strand_id
1 'polypeptide(L)'
;MNRLWDPDSLIRIPPNDDGTVGESFMDGGEGKSYRLRSYVMYLDAETLQRYATIRSKEAISLIEKQTQALFGRPDVRVLEDGSIDTSKDEVISVTFLGLTMLVLEAVAFGSFMWDSESYVESKYPFIKS
;
A
#
# COMPACT_ATOMS: atom_id res chain seq x y z
N MET A 1 12.99 15.18 -14.72
CA MET A 1 13.16 15.25 -13.25
C MET A 1 11.85 14.85 -12.59
N ASN A 2 11.87 13.80 -11.79
CA ASN A 2 10.68 13.29 -11.11
C ASN A 2 10.34 14.21 -9.93
N ARG A 3 9.34 15.08 -10.11
CA ARG A 3 8.82 16.03 -9.10
C ARG A 3 8.40 15.39 -7.77
N LEU A 4 8.18 14.07 -7.76
CA LEU A 4 7.70 13.34 -6.58
C LEU A 4 8.72 13.27 -5.44
N TRP A 5 10.02 13.39 -5.75
CA TRP A 5 11.12 13.27 -4.79
C TRP A 5 11.81 14.61 -4.49
N ASP A 6 11.24 15.71 -4.98
CA ASP A 6 11.73 17.05 -4.64
C ASP A 6 11.41 17.31 -3.16
N PRO A 7 12.39 17.64 -2.30
CA PRO A 7 12.14 17.97 -0.90
C PRO A 7 11.14 19.12 -0.72
N ASP A 8 10.95 19.98 -1.72
CA ASP A 8 9.92 21.01 -1.73
C ASP A 8 8.56 20.55 -2.29
N SER A 9 8.47 19.37 -2.90
CA SER A 9 7.21 18.70 -3.29
C SER A 9 6.71 17.69 -2.25
N LEU A 10 7.45 17.47 -1.16
CA LEU A 10 6.94 16.74 0.00
C LEU A 10 5.81 17.56 0.63
N ILE A 11 4.65 16.93 0.84
CA ILE A 11 3.51 17.54 1.55
C ILE A 11 4.00 17.91 2.96
N ARG A 12 4.25 19.21 3.16
CA ARG A 12 4.52 19.78 4.48
C ARG A 12 3.19 19.80 5.21
N ILE A 13 3.02 18.88 6.16
CA ILE A 13 1.91 18.96 7.12
C ILE A 13 2.28 20.10 8.07
N PRO A 14 1.63 21.28 7.98
CA PRO A 14 1.94 22.38 8.88
C PRO A 14 1.64 21.93 10.33
N PRO A 15 2.43 22.36 11.33
CA PRO A 15 1.92 22.36 12.69
C PRO A 15 0.70 23.29 12.69
N ASN A 16 -0.45 22.76 13.07
CA ASN A 16 -1.72 23.47 13.09
C ASN A 16 -1.54 24.86 13.72
N ASP A 17 -1.66 25.90 12.90
CA ASP A 17 -1.93 27.26 13.34
C ASP A 17 -3.45 27.43 13.29
N ASP A 18 -4.12 27.09 14.38
CA ASP A 18 -5.40 27.73 14.69
C ASP A 18 -5.18 28.67 15.86
N GLY A 19 -5.27 29.97 15.58
CA GLY A 19 -5.04 31.00 16.58
C GLY A 19 -6.04 30.88 17.72
N THR A 20 -5.59 30.45 18.89
CA THR A 20 -5.80 31.20 20.14
C THR A 20 -4.84 30.70 21.23
N VAL A 21 -4.14 31.66 21.84
CA VAL A 21 -3.21 31.50 22.94
C VAL A 21 -3.90 30.82 24.12
N GLY A 22 -3.36 29.69 24.61
CA GLY A 22 -3.81 29.13 25.88
C GLY A 22 -3.50 27.65 26.06
N GLU A 23 -2.35 27.40 26.67
CA GLU A 23 -2.09 26.34 27.66
C GLU A 23 -2.49 24.87 27.38
N SER A 24 -1.45 24.05 27.46
CA SER A 24 -1.44 22.66 27.95
C SER A 24 -1.94 21.56 27.00
N PHE A 25 -0.99 20.92 26.32
CA PHE A 25 -1.17 19.57 25.78
C PHE A 25 -0.02 18.66 26.19
N MET A 26 -0.07 18.23 27.45
CA MET A 26 0.18 16.83 27.74
C MET A 26 -1.20 16.18 27.86
N ASP A 27 -1.60 15.31 26.94
CA ASP A 27 -2.21 14.01 27.30
C ASP A 27 -2.52 13.14 26.06
N GLY A 28 -2.27 11.83 26.22
CA GLY A 28 -2.99 10.73 25.58
C GLY A 28 -2.87 10.53 24.07
N GLY A 29 -2.01 9.60 23.65
CA GLY A 29 -2.20 8.48 22.67
C GLY A 29 -2.98 8.61 21.34
N GLU A 30 -3.79 9.64 21.14
CA GLU A 30 -4.91 9.67 20.20
C GLU A 30 -4.54 10.43 18.91
N GLY A 31 -3.82 11.55 19.03
CA GLY A 31 -3.44 12.46 17.92
C GLY A 31 -2.65 11.85 16.76
N LYS A 32 -1.97 10.72 16.98
CA LYS A 32 -1.17 10.04 15.92
C LYS A 32 -2.03 9.15 15.02
N SER A 33 -3.13 8.60 15.52
CA SER A 33 -3.97 7.64 14.78
C SER A 33 -4.69 8.27 13.59
N TYR A 34 -4.96 9.57 13.66
CA TYR A 34 -5.69 10.30 12.62
C TYR A 34 -4.80 10.77 11.47
N ARG A 35 -3.47 10.69 11.61
CA ARG A 35 -2.54 11.30 10.66
C ARG A 35 -2.50 10.54 9.34
N LEU A 36 -2.47 9.21 9.37
CA LEU A 36 -2.56 8.38 8.16
C LEU A 36 -3.94 8.51 7.52
N ARG A 37 -5.02 8.47 8.32
CA ARG A 37 -6.39 8.65 7.82
C ARG A 37 -6.56 10.00 7.12
N SER A 38 -6.07 11.08 7.73
CA SER A 38 -6.13 12.43 7.14
C SER A 38 -5.29 12.52 5.86
N TYR A 39 -4.12 11.88 5.83
CA TYR A 39 -3.27 11.80 4.64
C TYR A 39 -3.98 11.06 3.49
N VAL A 40 -4.59 9.90 3.76
CA VAL A 40 -5.32 9.13 2.75
C VAL A 40 -6.57 9.86 2.29
N MET A 41 -7.32 10.51 3.19
CA MET A 41 -8.51 11.29 2.85
C MET A 41 -8.21 12.55 2.02
N TYR A 42 -6.96 13.02 2.01
CA TYR A 42 -6.55 14.13 1.14
C TYR A 42 -6.33 13.69 -0.32
N LEU A 43 -6.07 12.40 -0.57
CA LEU A 43 -5.95 11.90 -1.93
C LEU A 43 -7.32 11.95 -2.62
N ASP A 44 -7.38 12.60 -3.78
CA ASP A 44 -8.55 12.52 -4.64
C ASP A 44 -8.72 11.09 -5.17
N ALA A 45 -9.96 10.76 -5.56
CA ALA A 45 -10.31 9.41 -6.00
C ALA A 45 -9.50 8.94 -7.22
N GLU A 46 -9.11 9.86 -8.12
CA GLU A 46 -8.32 9.55 -9.30
C GLU A 46 -6.88 9.19 -8.91
N THR A 47 -6.26 9.97 -8.02
CA THR A 47 -4.91 9.68 -7.50
C THR A 47 -4.88 8.36 -6.74
N LEU A 48 -5.88 8.10 -5.89
CA LEU A 48 -5.98 6.83 -5.16
C LEU A 48 -6.11 5.65 -6.13
N GLN A 49 -6.98 5.77 -7.13
CA GLN A 49 -7.17 4.73 -8.14
C GLN A 49 -5.89 4.48 -8.93
N ARG A 50 -5.17 5.53 -9.36
CA ARG A 50 -3.89 5.38 -10.08
C ARG A 50 -2.85 4.61 -9.26
N TYR A 51 -2.76 4.85 -7.96
CA TYR A 51 -1.83 4.13 -7.08
C TYR A 51 -2.27 2.70 -6.75
N ALA A 52 -3.57 2.43 -6.73
CA ALA A 52 -4.11 1.08 -6.51
C ALA A 52 -4.11 0.21 -7.77
N THR A 53 -4.03 0.82 -8.97
CA THR A 53 -4.12 0.10 -10.24
C THR A 53 -2.81 -0.63 -10.53
N ILE A 54 -2.89 -1.95 -10.70
CA ILE A 54 -1.76 -2.77 -11.15
C ILE A 54 -1.52 -2.52 -12.64
N ARG A 55 -0.27 -2.28 -13.02
CA ARG A 55 0.11 -1.79 -14.36
C ARG A 55 0.55 -2.89 -15.33
N SER A 56 0.91 -4.07 -14.82
CA SER A 56 1.39 -5.19 -15.63
C SER A 56 0.84 -6.54 -15.15
N LYS A 57 0.75 -7.52 -16.07
CA LYS A 57 0.37 -8.90 -15.73
C LYS A 57 1.49 -9.59 -14.95
N GLU A 58 2.72 -9.18 -15.22
CA GLU A 58 3.93 -9.66 -14.57
C GLU A 58 3.93 -9.29 -13.09
N ALA A 59 3.52 -8.08 -12.72
CA ALA A 59 3.37 -7.67 -11.32
C ALA A 59 2.36 -8.55 -10.57
N ILE A 60 1.23 -8.90 -11.20
CA ILE A 60 0.26 -9.83 -10.60
C ILE A 60 0.93 -11.18 -10.30
N SER A 61 1.66 -11.73 -11.27
CA SER A 61 2.38 -13.01 -11.09
C SER A 61 3.45 -12.95 -10.00
N LEU A 62 4.15 -11.82 -9.87
CA LEU A 62 5.17 -11.63 -8.84
C LEU A 62 4.55 -11.52 -7.44
N ILE A 63 3.48 -10.73 -7.30
CA ILE A 63 2.71 -10.63 -6.05
C ILE A 63 2.25 -12.02 -5.63
N GLU A 64 1.62 -12.76 -6.54
CA GLU A 64 1.12 -14.11 -6.27
C GLU A 64 2.23 -15.05 -5.78
N LYS A 65 3.36 -15.10 -6.49
CA LYS A 65 4.50 -15.95 -6.11
C LYS A 65 5.08 -15.57 -4.75
N GLN A 66 5.20 -14.28 -4.44
CA GLN A 66 5.73 -13.82 -3.17
C GLN A 66 4.77 -14.13 -2.02
N THR A 67 3.47 -13.89 -2.20
CA THR A 67 2.47 -14.24 -1.18
C THR A 67 2.39 -15.74 -0.96
N GLN A 68 2.51 -16.55 -2.02
CA GLN A 68 2.55 -18.01 -1.89
C GLN A 68 3.82 -18.51 -1.20
N ALA A 69 4.95 -17.82 -1.34
CA ALA A 69 6.17 -18.16 -0.63
C ALA A 69 6.08 -17.84 0.87
N LEU A 70 5.34 -16.78 1.25
CA LEU A 70 5.15 -16.37 2.64
C LEU A 70 4.07 -17.18 3.36
N PHE A 71 2.95 -17.46 2.69
CA PHE A 71 1.74 -18.02 3.31
C PHE A 71 1.38 -19.42 2.81
N GLY A 72 2.14 -19.95 1.86
CA GLY A 72 1.80 -21.21 1.19
C GLY A 72 0.84 -21.00 0.02
N ARG A 73 0.57 -22.09 -0.71
CA ARG A 73 -0.35 -22.05 -1.85
C ARG A 73 -1.78 -22.23 -1.36
N PRO A 74 -2.70 -21.31 -1.73
CA PRO A 74 -4.10 -21.47 -1.36
C PRO A 74 -4.70 -22.65 -2.13
N ASP A 75 -5.28 -23.64 -1.43
CA ASP A 75 -6.02 -24.76 -2.05
C ASP A 75 -7.44 -24.31 -2.37
N VAL A 76 -7.55 -23.41 -3.35
CA VAL A 76 -8.82 -22.84 -3.79
C VAL A 76 -9.41 -23.72 -4.89
N ARG A 77 -10.56 -24.33 -4.60
CA ARG A 77 -11.29 -25.15 -5.58
C ARG A 77 -12.57 -24.42 -5.97
N VAL A 78 -12.78 -24.23 -7.26
CA VAL A 78 -14.06 -23.73 -7.77
C VAL A 78 -15.01 -24.91 -7.84
N LEU A 79 -16.08 -24.85 -7.05
CA LEU A 79 -17.14 -25.84 -7.04
C LEU A 79 -18.00 -25.72 -8.31
N GLU A 80 -18.72 -26.78 -8.67
CA GLU A 80 -19.55 -26.82 -9.88
C GLU A 80 -20.67 -25.76 -9.88
N ASP A 81 -21.05 -25.25 -8.72
CA ASP A 81 -22.01 -24.16 -8.55
C ASP A 81 -21.39 -22.76 -8.73
N GLY A 82 -20.09 -22.68 -9.03
CA GLY A 82 -19.33 -21.45 -9.17
C GLY A 82 -18.90 -20.83 -7.84
N SER A 83 -19.16 -21.49 -6.70
CA SER A 83 -18.65 -21.05 -5.40
C SER A 83 -17.19 -21.46 -5.21
N ILE A 84 -16.53 -20.74 -4.30
CA ILE A 84 -15.11 -20.93 -3.99
C ILE A 84 -15.01 -21.74 -2.69
N ASP A 85 -14.52 -22.97 -2.79
CA ASP A 85 -14.20 -23.80 -1.64
C ASP A 85 -12.84 -23.38 -1.07
N THR A 86 -12.88 -22.80 0.13
CA THR A 86 -11.70 -22.41 0.94
C THR A 86 -11.61 -23.24 2.22
N SER A 87 -12.27 -24.40 2.29
CA SER A 87 -12.41 -25.21 3.52
C SER A 87 -11.09 -25.75 4.08
N LYS A 88 -10.01 -25.70 3.29
CA LYS A 88 -8.65 -26.12 3.68
C LYS A 88 -7.71 -24.96 4.01
N ASP A 89 -8.21 -23.72 4.04
CA ASP A 89 -7.37 -22.57 4.33
C ASP A 89 -6.85 -22.63 5.78
N GLU A 90 -5.53 -22.59 5.94
CA GLU A 90 -4.87 -22.69 7.23
C GLU A 90 -4.89 -21.32 7.91
N VAL A 91 -5.34 -21.26 9.16
CA VAL A 91 -5.35 -20.01 9.92
C VAL A 91 -3.92 -19.67 10.36
N ILE A 92 -3.36 -18.59 9.81
CA ILE A 92 -2.01 -18.13 10.14
C ILE A 92 -2.07 -17.16 11.32
N SER A 93 -1.53 -17.58 12.47
CA SER A 93 -1.37 -16.69 13.63
C SER A 93 -0.11 -15.84 13.50
N VAL A 94 -0.24 -14.52 13.49
CA VAL A 94 0.88 -13.59 13.41
C VAL A 94 0.89 -12.68 14.65
N THR A 95 2.07 -12.42 15.20
CA THR A 95 2.22 -11.44 16.29
C THR A 95 2.03 -10.02 15.77
N PHE A 96 1.75 -9.05 16.64
CA PHE A 96 1.65 -7.64 16.24
C PHE A 96 2.92 -7.12 15.53
N LEU A 97 4.10 -7.53 16.01
CA LEU A 97 5.38 -7.21 15.37
C LEU A 97 5.52 -7.88 14.00
N GLY A 98 5.09 -9.14 13.86
CA GLY A 98 5.06 -9.83 12.58
C GLY A 98 4.14 -9.16 11.57
N LEU A 99 2.95 -8.70 11.99
CA LEU A 99 2.05 -7.93 11.13
C LEU A 99 2.69 -6.61 10.69
N THR A 100 3.34 -5.89 11.60
CA THR A 100 4.05 -4.65 11.28
C THR A 100 5.15 -4.90 10.25
N MET A 101 5.90 -5.99 10.40
CA MET A 101 6.95 -6.38 9.45
C MET A 101 6.37 -6.75 8.08
N LEU A 102 5.27 -7.50 8.03
CA LEU A 102 4.56 -7.82 6.79
C LEU A 102 4.09 -6.56 6.05
N VAL A 103 3.57 -5.57 6.77
CA VAL A 103 3.17 -4.28 6.17
C VAL A 103 4.37 -3.55 5.59
N LEU A 104 5.49 -3.49 6.33
CA LEU A 104 6.71 -2.85 5.84
C LEU A 104 7.31 -3.57 4.63
N GLU A 105 7.26 -4.90 4.62
CA GLU A 105 7.69 -5.72 3.47
C GLU A 105 6.81 -5.45 2.25
N ALA A 106 5.48 -5.40 2.41
CA ALA A 106 4.56 -5.07 1.32
C ALA A 106 4.83 -3.67 0.75
N VAL A 107 5.12 -2.68 1.60
CA VAL A 107 5.49 -1.32 1.17
C VAL A 107 6.81 -1.32 0.41
N ALA A 108 7.84 -2.02 0.91
CA ALA A 108 9.13 -2.12 0.24
C ALA A 108 9.01 -2.82 -1.12
N PHE A 109 8.29 -3.95 -1.17
CA PHE A 109 8.07 -4.73 -2.38
C PHE A 109 7.24 -3.95 -3.41
N GLY A 110 6.15 -3.31 -3.00
CA GLY A 110 5.33 -2.47 -3.87
C GLY A 110 6.09 -1.28 -4.46
N SER A 111 6.92 -0.61 -3.64
CA SER A 111 7.76 0.50 -4.09
C SER A 111 8.80 0.03 -5.12
N PHE A 112 9.43 -1.13 -4.88
CA PHE A 112 10.36 -1.74 -5.82
C PHE A 112 9.70 -2.08 -7.17
N MET A 113 8.49 -2.65 -7.15
CA MET A 113 7.75 -2.94 -8.38
C MET A 113 7.42 -1.65 -9.13
N TRP A 114 6.94 -0.62 -8.45
CA TRP A 114 6.61 0.67 -9.07
C TRP A 114 7.81 1.30 -9.79
N ASP A 115 8.98 1.32 -9.16
CA ASP A 115 10.21 1.83 -9.76
C ASP A 115 10.66 0.97 -10.94
N SER A 116 10.58 -0.36 -10.81
CA SER A 116 10.96 -1.31 -11.85
C SER A 116 10.07 -1.19 -13.09
N GLU A 117 8.74 -1.12 -12.91
CA GLU A 117 7.79 -0.93 -13.99
C GLU A 117 7.98 0.43 -14.67
N SER A 118 8.18 1.49 -13.88
CA SER A 118 8.46 2.83 -14.41
C SER A 118 9.75 2.86 -15.24
N TYR A 119 10.79 2.15 -14.79
CA TYR A 119 12.03 2.01 -15.55
C TYR A 119 11.80 1.27 -16.86
N VAL A 120 11.11 0.14 -16.85
CA VAL A 120 10.80 -0.64 -18.05
C VAL A 120 9.96 0.18 -19.02
N GLU A 121 8.93 0.88 -18.55
CA GLU A 121 8.08 1.75 -19.37
C GLU A 121 8.88 2.86 -20.07
N SER A 122 9.87 3.43 -19.36
CA SER A 122 10.73 4.46 -19.94
C SER A 122 11.59 3.97 -21.10
N LYS A 123 11.93 2.68 -21.14
CA LYS A 123 12.74 2.04 -22.17
C LYS A 123 11.91 1.37 -23.27
N TYR A 124 10.78 0.79 -22.86
CA TYR A 124 9.86 0.03 -23.68
C TYR A 124 8.44 0.50 -23.33
N PRO A 125 7.91 1.52 -24.02
CA PRO A 125 6.58 2.03 -23.74
C PRO A 125 5.54 0.95 -24.05
N PHE A 126 5.09 0.23 -23.03
CA PHE A 126 4.08 -0.83 -23.16
C PHE A 126 2.66 -0.29 -22.95
N ILE A 127 2.52 0.94 -22.47
CA ILE A 127 1.27 1.70 -22.53
C ILE A 127 1.29 2.58 -23.79
N LYS A 128 0.82 2.05 -24.92
CA LYS A 128 0.45 2.85 -26.09
C LYS A 128 -0.85 2.37 -26.73
N SER A 129 -1.82 3.29 -26.66
CA SER A 129 -3.07 3.47 -27.43
C SER A 129 -4.25 2.58 -27.11
#